data_AF-A0A7V5YP69-F1
#
_entry.id   AF-A0A7V5YP69-F1
#
_cell.length_a   1.000
_cell.length_b   1.000
_cell.length_c   1.000
_cell.angle_alpha   90.00
_cell.angle_beta   90.00
_cell.angle_gamma   90.00
#
_symmetry.space_group_name_H-M   'P 1'
#
loop_
_entity.id
_entity.type
_entity.pdbx_description
1 polymer ?
#
loop_
_entity_poly.entity_id
_entity_poly.type
_entity_poly.pdbx_seq_one_letter_code
_entity_poly.pdbx_strand_id
1 'polypeptide(L)'
;MKFIQKLSVFLLGLSLLISLNQVLAVENPSPGDQPGSSSQNQPANIQTQTRNQVINNVCKNLEEKIAQKINRFESNKDKHLRAYKNLVSRLSKFVVRLEERGFDTQKLTADISAVETKIQKAEGDYTAFINKLKESQSYACGKSQGEFAKRLAESRKLLKTFRDDTAEIRNYFVNIIRKDLMDLHQQIRNRIRTREGMTSVSPSPTATETIMP
;
A
#
# COMPACT_ATOMS: atom_id res chain seq x y z
N MET A 1 -22.46 -1.82 -15.06
CA MET A 1 -21.99 -3.08 -14.43
C MET A 1 -20.46 -3.29 -14.49
N LYS A 2 -19.73 -2.88 -15.55
CA LYS A 2 -18.28 -3.15 -15.70
C LYS A 2 -17.33 -2.48 -14.68
N PHE A 3 -17.77 -1.46 -13.92
CA PHE A 3 -16.89 -0.70 -13.00
C PHE A 3 -16.65 -1.43 -11.66
N ILE A 4 -17.67 -2.10 -11.11
CA ILE A 4 -17.58 -2.81 -9.82
C ILE A 4 -16.78 -4.12 -9.97
N GLN A 5 -16.95 -4.82 -11.10
CA GLN A 5 -16.17 -6.01 -11.42
C GLN A 5 -14.66 -5.68 -11.53
N LYS A 6 -14.31 -4.53 -12.12
CA LYS A 6 -12.92 -4.04 -12.18
C LYS A 6 -12.38 -3.60 -10.81
N LEU A 7 -13.23 -3.11 -9.90
CA LEU A 7 -12.83 -2.72 -8.53
C LEU A 7 -12.51 -3.95 -7.66
N SER A 8 -13.24 -5.05 -7.84
CA SER A 8 -13.03 -6.32 -7.12
C SER A 8 -11.72 -7.02 -7.50
N VAL A 9 -11.32 -6.95 -8.77
CA VAL A 9 -10.04 -7.53 -9.24
C VAL A 9 -8.83 -6.73 -8.72
N PHE A 10 -8.98 -5.41 -8.54
CA PHE A 10 -7.91 -4.55 -8.00
C PHE A 10 -7.66 -4.75 -6.50
N LEU A 11 -8.70 -5.10 -5.73
CA LEU A 11 -8.61 -5.42 -4.29
C LEU A 11 -7.87 -6.74 -4.02
N LEU A 12 -8.03 -7.74 -4.91
CA LEU A 12 -7.27 -9.00 -4.82
C LEU A 12 -5.79 -8.80 -5.16
N GLY A 13 -5.46 -7.87 -6.07
CA GLY A 13 -4.07 -7.50 -6.37
C GLY A 13 -3.33 -6.80 -5.21
N LEU A 14 -4.07 -6.20 -4.27
CA LEU A 14 -3.49 -5.56 -3.08
C LEU A 14 -3.23 -6.54 -1.92
N SER A 15 -3.68 -7.80 -2.01
CA SER A 15 -3.42 -8.84 -1.00
C SER A 15 -2.09 -9.58 -1.18
N LEU A 16 -1.35 -9.35 -2.27
CA LEU A 16 -0.17 -10.15 -2.61
C LEU A 16 1.18 -9.66 -2.03
N LEU A 17 1.17 -8.89 -0.95
CA LEU A 17 2.40 -8.34 -0.33
C LEU A 17 2.50 -8.61 1.18
N ILE A 18 1.91 -9.70 1.65
CA ILE A 18 2.13 -10.23 3.00
C ILE A 18 2.74 -11.64 2.89
N SER A 19 4.02 -11.71 2.52
CA SER A 19 4.82 -12.93 2.68
C SER A 19 6.31 -12.60 2.65
N LEU A 20 6.78 -11.78 3.60
CA LEU A 20 8.18 -11.77 4.04
C LEU A 20 8.26 -11.39 5.53
N ASN A 21 7.69 -12.27 6.35
CA ASN A 21 8.11 -12.47 7.73
C ASN A 21 8.27 -13.98 7.92
N GLN A 22 9.33 -14.54 7.35
CA GLN A 22 9.87 -15.81 7.83
C GLN A 22 11.21 -15.51 8.48
N VAL A 23 11.17 -15.51 9.82
CA VAL A 23 12.08 -16.24 10.71
C VAL A 23 13.53 -16.32 10.21
N LEU A 24 14.38 -15.43 10.75
CA LEU A 24 15.80 -15.77 10.93
C LEU A 24 15.92 -16.55 12.23
N ALA A 25 15.67 -17.86 12.17
CA ALA A 25 16.28 -18.79 13.10
C ALA A 25 17.60 -19.22 12.43
N VAL A 26 18.70 -18.59 12.84
CA VAL A 26 20.05 -19.13 12.61
C VAL A 26 20.19 -20.28 13.58
N GLU A 27 19.90 -21.49 13.10
CA GLU A 27 20.29 -22.73 13.77
C GLU A 27 21.74 -23.00 13.37
N ASN A 28 22.64 -23.00 14.34
CA ASN A 28 24.05 -23.33 14.14
C ASN A 28 24.16 -24.82 13.78
N PRO A 29 24.65 -25.20 12.58
CA PRO A 29 25.00 -26.58 12.33
C PRO A 29 26.30 -26.93 13.07
N SER A 30 26.21 -27.95 13.90
CA SER A 30 27.33 -28.66 14.52
C SER A 30 28.34 -29.14 13.46
N PRO A 31 29.66 -29.02 13.68
CA PRO A 31 30.66 -29.49 12.73
C PRO A 31 30.74 -31.02 12.78
N GLY A 32 30.32 -31.67 11.69
CA GLY A 32 30.55 -33.09 11.44
C GLY A 32 31.67 -33.26 10.41
N ASP A 33 32.66 -34.06 10.78
CA ASP A 33 33.81 -34.48 10.00
C ASP A 33 33.45 -35.06 8.62
N GLN A 34 34.16 -34.66 7.57
CA GLN A 34 34.58 -35.58 6.50
C GLN A 34 35.92 -35.17 5.87
N PRO A 35 36.77 -36.16 5.49
CA PRO A 35 38.13 -35.96 5.03
C PRO A 35 38.27 -35.89 3.51
N GLY A 36 39.27 -35.12 3.06
CA GLY A 36 40.13 -35.44 1.92
C GLY A 36 39.58 -35.22 0.51
N SER A 37 40.18 -34.25 -0.22
CA SER A 37 40.85 -34.53 -1.50
C SER A 37 41.59 -33.30 -2.05
N SER A 38 42.85 -33.55 -2.41
CA SER A 38 43.63 -32.93 -3.51
C SER A 38 43.81 -31.41 -3.54
N SER A 39 44.92 -31.01 -2.94
CA SER A 39 45.67 -29.77 -3.18
C SER A 39 46.16 -29.70 -4.62
N GLN A 40 45.71 -28.70 -5.38
CA GLN A 40 46.43 -28.17 -6.54
C GLN A 40 46.89 -26.75 -6.19
N ASN A 41 48.21 -26.62 -6.02
CA ASN A 41 48.92 -25.38 -5.81
C ASN A 41 48.70 -24.42 -7.00
N GLN A 42 47.89 -23.39 -6.81
CA GLN A 42 48.03 -22.13 -7.54
C GLN A 42 48.82 -21.16 -6.66
N PRO A 43 49.87 -20.50 -7.19
CA PRO A 43 50.60 -19.48 -6.45
C PRO A 43 49.68 -18.28 -6.23
N ALA A 44 49.19 -18.15 -5.01
CA ALA A 44 48.42 -17.01 -4.56
C ALA A 44 49.34 -15.77 -4.56
N ASN A 45 49.15 -14.91 -5.56
CA ASN A 45 49.60 -13.52 -5.52
C ASN A 45 48.75 -12.78 -4.47
N ILE A 46 49.04 -13.04 -3.19
CA ILE A 46 48.40 -12.39 -2.05
C ILE A 46 49.02 -11.00 -1.94
N GLN A 47 48.47 -10.05 -2.70
CA GLN A 47 48.60 -8.64 -2.36
C GLN A 47 48.05 -8.46 -0.95
N THR A 48 48.96 -8.21 -0.01
CA THR A 48 48.68 -7.88 1.38
C THR A 48 47.86 -6.60 1.45
N GLN A 49 46.54 -6.71 1.36
CA GLN A 49 45.65 -5.61 1.70
C GLN A 49 45.91 -5.25 3.16
N THR A 50 46.26 -3.99 3.38
CA THR A 50 46.43 -3.44 4.73
C THR A 50 45.10 -3.53 5.49
N ARG A 51 45.16 -3.73 6.82
CA ARG A 51 43.97 -3.78 7.70
C ARG A 51 42.98 -2.62 7.45
N ASN A 52 43.51 -1.44 7.12
CA ASN A 52 42.73 -0.26 6.79
C ASN A 52 41.95 -0.40 5.46
N GLN A 53 42.53 -1.03 4.44
CA GLN A 53 41.83 -1.32 3.18
C GLN A 53 40.67 -2.30 3.40
N VAL A 54 40.85 -3.33 4.23
CA VAL A 54 39.78 -4.29 4.56
C VAL A 54 38.63 -3.57 5.29
N ILE A 55 38.93 -2.76 6.29
CA ILE A 55 37.91 -2.00 7.04
C ILE A 55 37.16 -1.04 6.12
N ASN A 56 37.87 -0.29 5.27
CA ASN A 56 37.26 0.63 4.31
C ASN A 56 36.35 -0.09 3.29
N ASN A 57 36.79 -1.25 2.79
CA ASN A 57 36.00 -2.04 1.84
C ASN A 57 34.72 -2.61 2.49
N VAL A 58 34.81 -3.13 3.72
CA VAL A 58 33.64 -3.58 4.49
C VAL A 58 32.67 -2.42 4.70
N CYS A 59 33.20 -1.26 5.00
CA CYS A 59 32.43 -0.06 5.25
C CYS A 59 31.66 0.42 4.03
N LYS A 60 32.36 0.59 2.93
CA LYS A 60 31.76 0.96 1.64
C LYS A 60 30.68 -0.04 1.23
N ASN A 61 30.95 -1.35 1.36
CA ASN A 61 29.97 -2.39 1.06
C ASN A 61 28.72 -2.32 1.96
N LEU A 62 28.87 -1.95 3.23
CA LEU A 62 27.75 -1.79 4.15
C LEU A 62 26.91 -0.55 3.79
N GLU A 63 27.55 0.58 3.52
CA GLU A 63 26.90 1.82 3.09
C GLU A 63 26.13 1.61 1.78
N GLU A 64 26.74 0.95 0.80
CA GLU A 64 26.09 0.59 -0.47
C GLU A 64 24.86 -0.30 -0.25
N LYS A 65 24.95 -1.31 0.62
CA LYS A 65 23.81 -2.16 0.97
C LYS A 65 22.68 -1.39 1.65
N ILE A 66 23.01 -0.43 2.51
CA ILE A 66 22.02 0.44 3.15
C ILE A 66 21.36 1.35 2.12
N ALA A 67 22.15 1.98 1.24
CA ALA A 67 21.65 2.83 0.15
C ALA A 67 20.71 2.05 -0.80
N GLN A 68 21.09 0.82 -1.19
CA GLN A 68 20.24 -0.05 -2.01
C GLN A 68 18.91 -0.36 -1.33
N LYS A 69 18.92 -0.61 -0.01
CA LYS A 69 17.69 -0.82 0.76
C LYS A 69 16.82 0.44 0.79
N ILE A 70 17.41 1.61 1.05
CA ILE A 70 16.71 2.90 1.03
C ILE A 70 16.04 3.12 -0.34
N ASN A 71 16.77 2.93 -1.44
CA ASN A 71 16.23 3.08 -2.80
C ASN A 71 15.07 2.11 -3.07
N ARG A 72 15.19 0.85 -2.64
CA ARG A 72 14.10 -0.14 -2.75
C ARG A 72 12.87 0.31 -1.95
N PHE A 73 13.08 0.81 -0.75
CA PHE A 73 12.01 1.36 0.07
C PHE A 73 11.35 2.54 -0.66
N GLU A 74 12.08 3.58 -1.04
CA GLU A 74 11.53 4.76 -1.73
C GLU A 74 10.73 4.38 -2.99
N SER A 75 11.24 3.46 -3.82
CA SER A 75 10.50 2.96 -4.99
C SER A 75 9.19 2.25 -4.61
N ASN A 76 9.20 1.43 -3.55
CA ASN A 76 8.01 0.75 -3.07
C ASN A 76 6.98 1.74 -2.47
N LYS A 77 7.43 2.80 -1.79
CA LYS A 77 6.56 3.87 -1.26
C LYS A 77 5.67 4.43 -2.35
N ASP A 78 6.29 4.84 -3.45
CA ASP A 78 5.58 5.51 -4.54
C ASP A 78 4.54 4.60 -5.16
N LYS A 79 4.83 3.29 -5.25
CA LYS A 79 3.87 2.29 -5.71
C LYS A 79 2.64 2.22 -4.79
N HIS A 80 2.85 2.12 -3.48
CA HIS A 80 1.76 2.02 -2.51
C HIS A 80 0.92 3.31 -2.42
N LEU A 81 1.56 4.47 -2.29
CA LEU A 81 0.86 5.74 -2.21
C LEU A 81 0.13 6.09 -3.51
N ARG A 82 0.70 5.76 -4.67
CA ARG A 82 0.02 5.94 -5.97
C ARG A 82 -1.25 5.10 -6.06
N ALA A 83 -1.27 3.88 -5.53
CA ALA A 83 -2.48 3.06 -5.51
C ALA A 83 -3.61 3.73 -4.72
N TYR A 84 -3.31 4.28 -3.54
CA TYR A 84 -4.30 4.98 -2.71
C TYR A 84 -4.75 6.32 -3.34
N LYS A 85 -3.83 7.12 -3.88
CA LYS A 85 -4.15 8.37 -4.59
C LYS A 85 -5.05 8.10 -5.81
N ASN A 86 -4.78 7.03 -6.56
CA ASN A 86 -5.64 6.61 -7.67
C ASN A 86 -7.03 6.16 -7.22
N LEU A 87 -7.12 5.47 -6.07
CA LEU A 87 -8.39 5.04 -5.49
C LEU A 87 -9.27 6.24 -5.12
N VAL A 88 -8.71 7.18 -4.36
CA VAL A 88 -9.36 8.44 -3.99
C VAL A 88 -9.84 9.18 -5.25
N SER A 89 -8.96 9.38 -6.24
CA SER A 89 -9.33 10.04 -7.50
C SER A 89 -10.51 9.38 -8.22
N ARG A 90 -10.58 8.04 -8.20
CA ARG A 90 -11.71 7.31 -8.81
C ARG A 90 -13.00 7.48 -8.03
N LEU A 91 -12.93 7.50 -6.69
CA LEU A 91 -14.09 7.73 -5.83
C LEU A 91 -14.62 9.16 -6.00
N SER A 92 -13.74 10.17 -6.00
CA SER A 92 -14.15 11.57 -6.20
C SER A 92 -14.82 11.77 -7.57
N LYS A 93 -14.27 11.18 -8.65
CA LYS A 93 -14.91 11.19 -9.98
C LYS A 93 -16.26 10.46 -9.99
N PHE A 94 -16.47 9.48 -9.13
CA PHE A 94 -17.73 8.78 -9.01
C PHE A 94 -18.77 9.62 -8.28
N VAL A 95 -18.38 10.27 -7.18
CA VAL A 95 -19.19 11.23 -6.43
C VAL A 95 -19.71 12.35 -7.34
N VAL A 96 -18.84 13.01 -8.10
CA VAL A 96 -19.24 14.09 -9.04
C VAL A 96 -20.34 13.63 -9.99
N ARG A 97 -20.20 12.45 -10.61
CA ARG A 97 -21.20 11.91 -11.54
C ARG A 97 -22.53 11.55 -10.87
N LEU A 98 -22.52 11.24 -9.57
CA LEU A 98 -23.73 10.94 -8.81
C LEU A 98 -24.45 12.22 -8.37
N GLU A 99 -23.69 13.22 -7.95
CA GLU A 99 -24.19 14.56 -7.62
C GLU A 99 -24.85 15.24 -8.83
N GLU A 100 -24.22 15.17 -10.00
CA GLU A 100 -24.79 15.64 -11.28
C GLU A 100 -26.14 14.98 -11.61
N ARG A 101 -26.38 13.78 -11.09
CA ARG A 101 -27.64 13.05 -11.26
C ARG A 101 -28.62 13.30 -10.12
N GLY A 102 -28.24 14.04 -9.08
CA GLY A 102 -29.04 14.33 -7.89
C GLY A 102 -29.14 13.16 -6.91
N PHE A 103 -28.10 12.33 -6.79
CA PHE A 103 -27.98 11.37 -5.69
C PHE A 103 -27.28 12.02 -4.50
N ASP A 104 -27.65 11.60 -3.29
CA ASP A 104 -26.99 12.05 -2.06
C ASP A 104 -25.68 11.30 -1.83
N THR A 105 -24.57 12.02 -1.90
CA THR A 105 -23.19 11.52 -1.77
C THR A 105 -22.50 11.97 -0.49
N GLN A 106 -23.19 12.71 0.41
CA GLN A 106 -22.55 13.39 1.55
C GLN A 106 -21.66 12.46 2.38
N LYS A 107 -22.17 11.27 2.69
CA LYS A 107 -21.45 10.28 3.50
C LYS A 107 -20.18 9.76 2.80
N LEU A 108 -20.29 9.41 1.52
CA LEU A 108 -19.14 8.95 0.74
C LEU A 108 -18.08 10.05 0.59
N THR A 109 -18.50 11.32 0.42
CA THR A 109 -17.58 12.46 0.34
C THR A 109 -16.82 12.66 1.65
N ALA A 110 -17.50 12.58 2.80
CA ALA A 110 -16.86 12.64 4.11
C ALA A 110 -15.86 11.49 4.31
N ASP A 111 -16.24 10.27 3.92
CA ASP A 111 -15.39 9.08 4.05
C ASP A 111 -14.17 9.12 3.11
N ILE A 112 -14.28 9.74 1.93
CA ILE A 112 -13.13 10.01 1.05
C ILE A 112 -12.14 10.96 1.73
N SER A 113 -12.62 12.05 2.32
CA SER A 113 -11.76 13.02 3.03
C SER A 113 -11.04 12.36 4.21
N ALA A 114 -11.74 11.50 4.97
CA ALA A 114 -11.13 10.73 6.06
C ALA A 114 -9.99 9.82 5.56
N VAL A 115 -10.15 9.18 4.39
CA VAL A 115 -9.08 8.38 3.77
C VAL A 115 -7.91 9.24 3.31
N GLU A 116 -8.15 10.42 2.75
CA GLU A 116 -7.09 11.35 2.36
C GLU A 116 -6.22 11.74 3.57
N THR A 117 -6.83 12.07 4.71
CA THR A 117 -6.10 12.36 5.95
C THR A 117 -5.25 11.17 6.39
N LYS A 118 -5.78 9.95 6.33
CA LYS A 118 -5.01 8.73 6.67
C LYS A 118 -3.84 8.50 5.71
N ILE A 119 -4.02 8.75 4.41
CA ILE A 119 -2.94 8.67 3.40
C ILE A 119 -1.85 9.70 3.70
N GLN A 120 -2.21 10.93 4.05
CA GLN A 120 -1.24 11.98 4.41
C GLN A 120 -0.44 11.59 5.65
N LYS A 121 -1.10 11.04 6.68
CA LYS A 121 -0.40 10.52 7.88
C LYS A 121 0.60 9.42 7.50
N ALA A 122 0.17 8.43 6.71
CA ALA A 122 1.04 7.35 6.26
C ALA A 122 2.24 7.86 5.45
N GLU A 123 2.05 8.88 4.61
CA GLU A 123 3.14 9.52 3.85
C GLU A 123 4.15 10.24 4.77
N GLY A 124 3.66 10.89 5.83
CA GLY A 124 4.50 11.49 6.87
C GLY A 124 5.33 10.46 7.65
N ASP A 125 4.68 9.41 8.16
CA ASP A 125 5.33 8.34 8.93
C ASP A 125 6.37 7.59 8.08
N TYR A 126 6.11 7.41 6.79
CA TYR A 126 7.08 6.85 5.87
C TYR A 126 8.31 7.75 5.68
N THR A 127 8.09 9.05 5.51
CA THR A 127 9.17 10.02 5.36
C THR A 127 10.05 10.04 6.61
N ALA A 128 9.44 10.00 7.79
CA ALA A 128 10.15 9.86 9.06
C ALA A 128 10.99 8.58 9.10
N PHE A 129 10.42 7.44 8.69
CA PHE A 129 11.15 6.17 8.59
C PHE A 129 12.41 6.28 7.70
N ILE A 130 12.27 6.82 6.48
CA ILE A 130 13.38 6.96 5.54
C ILE A 130 14.47 7.86 6.10
N ASN A 131 14.08 9.02 6.66
CA ASN A 131 15.04 9.94 7.27
C ASN A 131 15.82 9.26 8.38
N LYS A 132 15.13 8.50 9.24
CA LYS A 132 15.78 7.74 10.32
C LYS A 132 16.70 6.63 9.83
N LEU A 133 16.34 5.97 8.74
CA LEU A 133 17.19 4.97 8.10
C LEU A 133 18.43 5.61 7.48
N LYS A 134 18.30 6.78 6.83
CA LYS A 134 19.42 7.56 6.31
C LYS A 134 20.35 8.03 7.43
N GLU A 135 19.82 8.50 8.55
CA GLU A 135 20.63 8.84 9.74
C GLU A 135 21.46 7.64 10.21
N SER A 136 20.89 6.43 10.22
CA SER A 136 21.64 5.23 10.61
C SER A 136 22.83 4.96 9.66
N GLN A 137 22.72 5.27 8.37
CA GLN A 137 23.81 5.09 7.41
C GLN A 137 25.07 5.88 7.81
N SER A 138 24.91 7.11 8.31
CA SER A 138 26.02 7.97 8.74
C SER A 138 26.80 7.44 9.94
N TYR A 139 26.25 6.47 10.68
CA TYR A 139 26.90 5.83 11.84
C TYR A 139 27.38 4.40 11.54
N ALA A 140 27.17 3.90 10.33
CA ALA A 140 27.48 2.52 9.96
C ALA A 140 28.98 2.20 10.07
N CYS A 141 29.83 3.22 9.85
CA CYS A 141 31.28 3.08 9.80
C CYS A 141 32.00 4.07 10.70
N GLY A 142 32.20 3.67 11.95
CA GLY A 142 32.91 4.44 12.95
C GLY A 142 32.87 3.78 14.33
N LYS A 143 33.35 4.49 15.36
CA LYS A 143 33.32 4.02 16.76
C LYS A 143 31.92 4.07 17.41
N SER A 144 30.91 4.49 16.66
CA SER A 144 29.54 4.75 17.16
C SER A 144 28.57 3.60 16.89
N GLN A 145 29.00 2.35 17.04
CA GLN A 145 28.14 1.17 16.81
C GLN A 145 26.84 1.20 17.62
N GLY A 146 26.87 1.76 18.84
CA GLY A 146 25.68 1.94 19.67
C GLY A 146 24.65 2.89 19.04
N GLU A 147 25.10 4.00 18.44
CA GLU A 147 24.22 4.95 17.76
C GLU A 147 23.65 4.35 16.48
N PHE A 148 24.43 3.59 15.72
CA PHE A 148 23.92 2.85 14.56
C PHE A 148 22.75 1.94 14.94
N ALA A 149 22.94 1.09 15.95
CA ALA A 149 21.92 0.15 16.42
C ALA A 149 20.67 0.86 16.93
N LYS A 150 20.85 1.97 17.66
CA LYS A 150 19.75 2.80 18.17
C LYS A 150 18.94 3.43 17.04
N ARG A 151 19.59 4.10 16.07
CA ARG A 151 18.90 4.71 14.91
C ARG A 151 18.20 3.68 14.04
N LEU A 152 18.80 2.51 13.87
CA LEU A 152 18.18 1.40 13.15
C LEU A 152 16.95 0.84 13.88
N ALA A 153 16.98 0.76 15.21
CA ALA A 153 15.82 0.36 16.01
C ALA A 153 14.68 1.40 15.92
N GLU A 154 15.02 2.69 15.98
CA GLU A 154 14.07 3.79 15.80
C GLU A 154 13.43 3.75 14.40
N SER A 155 14.20 3.52 13.34
CA SER A 155 13.66 3.41 11.97
C SER A 155 12.73 2.22 11.81
N ARG A 156 13.04 1.06 12.41
CA ARG A 156 12.16 -0.11 12.40
C ARG A 156 10.81 0.14 13.07
N LYS A 157 10.79 0.92 14.18
CA LYS A 157 9.54 1.33 14.83
C LYS A 157 8.68 2.17 13.90
N LEU A 158 9.28 3.16 13.23
CA LEU A 158 8.58 4.02 12.27
C LEU A 158 8.05 3.22 11.06
N LEU A 159 8.81 2.24 10.57
CA LEU A 159 8.34 1.35 9.52
C LEU A 159 7.12 0.52 9.97
N LYS A 160 7.10 0.07 11.24
CA LYS A 160 5.92 -0.60 11.81
C LYS A 160 4.72 0.35 11.81
N THR A 161 4.88 1.58 12.30
CA THR A 161 3.80 2.58 12.31
C THR A 161 3.24 2.82 10.91
N PHE A 162 4.11 2.99 9.90
CA PHE A 162 3.67 3.12 8.50
C PHE A 162 2.84 1.89 8.04
N ARG A 163 3.28 0.67 8.39
CA ARG A 163 2.54 -0.55 8.03
C ARG A 163 1.17 -0.57 8.69
N ASP A 164 1.08 -0.20 9.97
CA ASP A 164 -0.17 -0.12 10.70
C ASP A 164 -1.13 0.91 10.05
N ASP A 165 -0.63 2.08 9.68
CA ASP A 165 -1.41 3.10 8.96
C ASP A 165 -1.92 2.59 7.61
N THR A 166 -1.09 1.89 6.83
CA THR A 166 -1.54 1.34 5.55
C THR A 166 -2.60 0.24 5.72
N ALA A 167 -2.52 -0.53 6.80
CA ALA A 167 -3.56 -1.50 7.15
C ALA A 167 -4.86 -0.80 7.57
N GLU A 168 -4.76 0.30 8.31
CA GLU A 168 -5.91 1.12 8.68
C GLU A 168 -6.61 1.71 7.45
N ILE A 169 -5.87 2.28 6.49
CA ILE A 169 -6.43 2.79 5.22
C ILE A 169 -7.20 1.68 4.50
N ARG A 170 -6.61 0.48 4.40
CA ARG A 170 -7.24 -0.66 3.76
C ARG A 170 -8.53 -1.07 4.49
N ASN A 171 -8.49 -1.18 5.80
CA ASN A 171 -9.63 -1.57 6.63
C ASN A 171 -10.75 -0.54 6.53
N TYR A 172 -10.42 0.75 6.54
CA TYR A 172 -11.39 1.82 6.35
C TYR A 172 -12.10 1.69 5.01
N PHE A 173 -11.35 1.44 3.94
CA PHE A 173 -11.93 1.26 2.62
C PHE A 173 -12.87 0.05 2.55
N VAL A 174 -12.44 -1.10 3.08
CA VAL A 174 -13.21 -2.35 3.03
C VAL A 174 -14.47 -2.29 3.89
N ASN A 175 -14.40 -1.67 5.07
CA ASN A 175 -15.48 -1.72 6.05
C ASN A 175 -16.42 -0.52 5.97
N ILE A 176 -15.90 0.65 5.57
CA ILE A 176 -16.67 1.91 5.55
C ILE A 176 -17.04 2.26 4.10
N ILE A 177 -16.06 2.60 3.25
CA ILE A 177 -16.33 3.08 1.88
C ILE A 177 -17.09 2.04 1.05
N ARG A 178 -16.77 0.75 1.19
CA ARG A 178 -17.48 -0.30 0.46
C ARG A 178 -18.97 -0.32 0.81
N LYS A 179 -19.32 -0.13 2.08
CA LYS A 179 -20.71 -0.10 2.55
C LYS A 179 -21.45 1.07 1.91
N ASP A 180 -20.84 2.25 1.91
CA ASP A 180 -21.41 3.46 1.31
C ASP A 180 -21.65 3.32 -0.19
N LEU A 181 -20.73 2.67 -0.90
CA LEU A 181 -20.90 2.34 -2.30
C LEU A 181 -22.07 1.37 -2.53
N MET A 182 -22.32 0.44 -1.60
CA MET A 182 -23.47 -0.46 -1.68
C MET A 182 -24.79 0.26 -1.42
N ASP A 183 -24.82 1.18 -0.44
CA ASP A 183 -25.99 1.98 -0.12
C ASP A 183 -26.36 2.90 -1.30
N LEU A 184 -25.38 3.58 -1.89
CA LEU A 184 -25.55 4.36 -3.12
C LEU A 184 -26.05 3.51 -4.28
N HIS A 185 -25.53 2.29 -4.43
CA HIS A 185 -26.01 1.37 -5.44
C HIS A 185 -27.48 1.00 -5.23
N GLN A 186 -27.92 0.84 -3.97
CA GLN A 186 -29.32 0.60 -3.66
C GLN A 186 -30.20 1.79 -4.02
N GLN A 187 -29.76 3.02 -3.71
CA GLN A 187 -30.48 4.24 -4.11
C GLN A 187 -30.66 4.32 -5.63
N ILE A 188 -29.60 4.03 -6.40
CA ILE A 188 -29.64 4.01 -7.87
C ILE A 188 -30.67 2.99 -8.37
N ARG A 189 -30.66 1.77 -7.81
CA ARG A 189 -31.62 0.72 -8.20
C ARG A 189 -33.05 1.09 -7.89
N ASN A 190 -33.31 1.66 -6.72
CA ASN A 190 -34.65 2.09 -6.32
C ASN A 190 -35.20 3.16 -7.27
N ARG A 191 -34.38 4.16 -7.62
CA ARG A 191 -34.79 5.24 -8.52
C ARG A 191 -35.11 4.76 -9.94
N ILE A 192 -34.37 3.78 -10.46
CA ILE A 192 -34.65 3.18 -11.77
C ILE A 192 -36.01 2.48 -11.76
N ARG A 193 -36.29 1.67 -10.73
CA ARG A 193 -37.57 0.98 -10.58
C ARG A 193 -38.76 1.95 -10.46
N THR A 194 -38.61 3.03 -9.70
CA THR A 194 -39.68 4.05 -9.59
C THR A 194 -39.97 4.70 -10.94
N ARG A 195 -38.95 4.96 -11.77
CA ARG A 195 -39.15 5.52 -13.11
C ARG A 195 -39.87 4.55 -14.05
N GLU A 196 -39.49 3.27 -14.03
CA GLU A 196 -40.11 2.24 -14.87
C GLU A 196 -41.57 1.97 -14.47
N GLY A 197 -41.87 1.94 -13.16
CA GLY A 197 -43.24 1.76 -12.65
C GLY A 197 -44.19 2.93 -12.96
N MET A 198 -43.67 4.14 -13.16
CA MET A 198 -44.46 5.31 -13.56
C MET A 198 -44.86 5.27 -15.05
N THR A 199 -44.18 4.45 -15.86
CA THR A 199 -44.37 4.42 -17.33
C THR A 199 -45.46 3.42 -17.76
N SER A 200 -46.01 2.62 -16.85
CA SER A 200 -47.06 1.62 -17.16
C SER A 200 -48.49 2.05 -16.83
N VAL A 201 -48.72 3.27 -16.35
CA VAL A 201 -50.08 3.83 -16.21
C VAL A 201 -50.43 4.54 -17.51
N SER A 202 -50.83 3.75 -18.51
CA SER A 202 -51.46 4.29 -19.71
C SER A 202 -52.83 4.84 -19.33
N PRO A 203 -53.18 6.12 -19.61
CA PRO A 203 -54.53 6.61 -19.40
C PRO A 203 -55.46 5.84 -20.34
N SER A 204 -56.33 5.01 -19.76
CA SER A 204 -57.42 4.37 -20.51
C SER A 204 -58.27 5.50 -21.12
N PRO A 205 -58.50 5.51 -22.45
CA PRO A 205 -59.34 6.52 -23.06
C PRO A 205 -60.78 6.34 -22.54
N THR A 206 -61.26 7.33 -21.80
CA THR A 206 -62.65 7.48 -21.40
C THR A 206 -63.51 7.44 -22.65
N ALA A 207 -64.38 6.42 -22.76
CA ALA A 207 -65.35 6.31 -23.84
C ALA A 207 -66.30 7.51 -23.74
N THR A 208 -66.26 8.38 -24.75
CA THR A 208 -67.26 9.43 -24.95
C THR A 208 -68.57 8.75 -25.36
N GLU A 209 -69.52 8.74 -24.43
CA GLU A 209 -70.90 8.31 -24.63
C GLU A 209 -71.60 9.35 -25.50
N THR A 210 -71.71 9.07 -26.80
CA THR A 210 -72.48 9.88 -27.76
C THR A 210 -73.96 9.65 -27.51
N ILE A 211 -74.59 10.63 -26.86
CA ILE A 211 -76.04 10.79 -26.79
C ILE A 211 -76.51 11.30 -28.16
N MET A 212 -77.39 10.55 -28.85
CA MET A 212 -78.24 11.11 -29.90
C MET A 212 -79.72 10.84 -29.57
N PRO A 213 -80.61 11.84 -29.75
CA PRO A 213 -82.07 11.66 -29.73
C PRO A 213 -82.62 11.03 -31.00
#